data_AF-A0A8S2N3S5-F1
#
_entry.id   AF-A0A8S2N3S5-F1
#
_cell.length_a   1.000
_cell.length_b   1.000
_cell.length_c   1.000
_cell.angle_alpha   90.00
_cell.angle_beta   90.00
_cell.angle_gamma   90.00
#
_symmetry.space_group_name_H-M   'P 1'
#
loop_
_entity.id
_entity.type
_entity.pdbx_description
1 polymer ?
#
loop_
_entity_poly.entity_id
_entity_poly.type
_entity_poly.pdbx_seq_one_letter_code
_entity_poly.pdbx_strand_id
1 'polypeptide(L)'
;MKYRPIDQAIVFDCQHSVCLECFKDYAISSLNSRNFVFHPTIGYTLGCLEQCPNTLIKDLHHFQLIGKVNYEKYKKFAAEEYVVNNGGLLCPTVGCGCGLLIDDKETNRKIVCPECHTTFCRECKSVWNDEKPCCLDRTTLKENYLLPLPFWGYLFGLKGNQNGIEVKKVRQCPKCHVTTEKDG
;
A
#
# COMPACT_ATOMS: atom_id res chain seq x y z
N MET A 1 22.84 9.74 26.09
CA MET A 1 21.67 9.21 25.35
C MET A 1 21.24 7.90 26.01
N LYS A 2 20.04 7.85 26.61
CA LYS A 2 19.55 6.64 27.28
C LYS A 2 19.02 5.67 26.22
N TYR A 3 19.68 4.53 26.09
CA TYR A 3 19.21 3.41 25.27
C TYR A 3 17.91 2.89 25.90
N ARG A 4 16.75 3.23 25.29
CA ARG A 4 15.50 2.58 25.66
C ARG A 4 15.48 1.23 24.93
N PRO A 5 15.37 0.10 25.65
CA PRO A 5 15.17 -1.17 24.98
C PRO A 5 13.89 -1.07 24.13
N ILE A 6 14.01 -1.40 22.84
CA ILE A 6 12.86 -1.50 21.94
C ILE A 6 12.20 -2.84 22.28
N ASP A 7 11.18 -2.79 23.12
CA ASP A 7 10.50 -4.01 23.58
C ASP A 7 9.70 -4.68 22.45
N GLN A 8 9.33 -3.92 21.40
CA GLN A 8 8.59 -4.40 20.24
C GLN A 8 9.05 -3.70 18.95
N ALA A 9 9.37 -4.48 17.92
CA ALA A 9 9.79 -4.01 16.61
C ALA A 9 9.11 -4.84 15.51
N ILE A 10 8.87 -4.22 14.36
CA ILE A 10 8.49 -4.93 13.14
C ILE A 10 9.77 -5.24 12.37
N VAL A 11 9.94 -6.51 12.03
CA VAL A 11 11.06 -7.00 11.22
C VAL A 11 10.52 -7.35 9.84
N PHE A 12 11.08 -6.74 8.81
CA PHE A 12 10.77 -7.05 7.42
C PHE A 12 11.58 -8.26 6.93
N ASP A 13 11.13 -8.91 5.86
CA ASP A 13 11.84 -10.05 5.25
C ASP A 13 13.28 -9.70 4.81
N CYS A 14 13.61 -8.42 4.60
CA CYS A 14 14.97 -7.92 4.31
C CYS A 14 15.84 -7.67 5.55
N GLN A 15 15.43 -8.13 6.74
CA GLN A 15 16.13 -7.93 8.03
C GLN A 15 16.18 -6.47 8.51
N HIS A 16 15.58 -5.52 7.79
CA HIS A 16 15.34 -4.19 8.34
C HIS A 16 14.32 -4.28 9.47
N SER A 17 14.62 -3.61 10.58
CA SER A 17 13.75 -3.54 11.74
C SER A 17 13.38 -2.10 12.05
N VAL A 18 12.12 -1.87 12.41
CA VAL A 18 11.61 -0.55 12.74
C VAL A 18 10.88 -0.59 14.08
N CYS A 19 11.02 0.47 14.87
CA CYS A 19 10.31 0.61 16.13
C CYS A 19 8.79 0.70 15.87
N LEU A 20 7.93 0.28 16.81
CA LEU A 20 6.48 0.34 16.59
C LEU A 20 5.95 1.75 16.32
N GLU A 21 6.48 2.77 17.01
CA GLU A 21 6.07 4.16 16.80
C GLU A 21 6.46 4.65 15.39
N CYS A 22 7.70 4.40 15.02
CA CYS A 22 8.26 4.67 13.70
C CYS A 22 7.44 3.99 12.58
N PHE A 23 7.00 2.75 12.81
CA PHE A 23 6.14 2.03 11.87
C PHE A 23 4.77 2.69 11.71
N LYS A 24 4.15 3.13 12.81
CA LYS A 24 2.86 3.82 12.74
C LYS A 24 2.97 5.10 11.94
N ASP A 25 3.99 5.90 12.19
CA ASP A 25 4.23 7.16 11.47
C ASP A 25 4.48 6.90 9.98
N TYR A 26 5.30 5.88 9.67
CA TYR A 26 5.56 5.46 8.30
C TYR A 26 4.27 5.02 7.57
N ALA A 27 3.46 4.18 8.21
CA ALA A 27 2.21 3.69 7.64
C ALA A 27 1.18 4.81 7.48
N ILE A 28 1.06 5.74 8.43
CA ILE A 28 0.14 6.88 8.35
C ILE A 28 0.57 7.84 7.24
N SER A 29 1.86 8.18 7.18
CA SER A 29 2.40 9.04 6.12
C SER A 29 2.17 8.42 4.74
N SER A 30 2.50 7.13 4.60
CA SER A 30 2.28 6.38 3.35
C SER A 30 0.80 6.29 2.98
N LEU A 31 -0.09 6.16 3.96
CA LEU A 31 -1.53 6.14 3.73
C LEU A 31 -2.04 7.50 3.25
N ASN A 32 -1.54 8.59 3.82
CA ASN A 32 -1.90 9.94 3.43
C ASN A 32 -1.39 10.30 2.02
N SER A 33 -0.19 9.84 1.67
CA SER A 33 0.42 10.04 0.35
C SER A 33 -0.02 9.04 -0.72
N ARG A 34 -0.90 8.08 -0.40
CA ARG A 34 -1.32 6.99 -1.32
C ARG A 34 -0.15 6.15 -1.85
N ASN A 35 0.89 5.95 -1.04
CA ASN A 35 2.10 5.17 -1.41
C ASN A 35 1.99 3.66 -1.10
N PHE A 36 0.81 3.18 -0.72
CA PHE A 36 0.55 1.75 -0.55
C PHE A 36 0.41 1.09 -1.93
N VAL A 37 0.79 -0.18 -2.00
CA VAL A 37 0.78 -0.98 -3.22
C VAL A 37 -0.34 -2.01 -3.12
N PHE A 38 -1.14 -2.13 -4.17
CA PHE A 38 -2.11 -3.21 -4.30
C PHE A 38 -1.43 -4.45 -4.87
N HIS A 39 -1.43 -5.55 -4.12
CA HIS A 39 -0.92 -6.85 -4.54
C HIS A 39 -2.09 -7.83 -4.72
N PRO A 40 -2.22 -8.55 -5.85
CA PRO A 40 -3.40 -9.37 -6.15
C PRO A 40 -3.76 -10.42 -5.09
N THR A 41 -2.76 -11.01 -4.42
CA THR A 41 -2.98 -12.08 -3.43
C THR A 41 -2.97 -11.60 -1.98
N ILE A 42 -2.31 -10.49 -1.68
CA ILE A 42 -2.14 -9.98 -0.32
C ILE A 42 -3.17 -8.88 -0.05
N GLY A 43 -3.52 -8.10 -1.06
CA GLY A 43 -4.35 -6.91 -0.97
C GLY A 43 -3.51 -5.63 -0.91
N TYR A 44 -4.04 -4.62 -0.24
CA TYR A 44 -3.41 -3.30 -0.14
C TYR A 44 -2.37 -3.29 0.98
N THR A 45 -1.09 -3.18 0.64
CA THR A 45 0.02 -3.37 1.59
C THR A 45 1.15 -2.36 1.37
N LEU A 46 2.16 -2.42 2.22
CA LEU A 46 3.29 -1.52 2.26
C LEU A 46 4.60 -2.31 2.26
N GLY A 47 5.63 -1.76 1.63
CA GLY A 47 6.98 -2.34 1.59
C GLY A 47 7.85 -1.94 2.77
N CYS A 48 9.13 -2.28 2.67
CA CYS A 48 10.15 -1.79 3.61
C CYS A 48 10.37 -0.28 3.40
N LEU A 49 10.78 0.42 4.45
CA LEU A 49 11.13 1.86 4.40
C LEU A 49 12.22 2.14 3.36
N GLU A 50 13.18 1.22 3.22
CA GLU A 50 14.27 1.28 2.24
C GLU A 50 13.84 0.83 0.83
N GLN A 51 12.54 0.60 0.60
CA GLN A 51 11.95 0.19 -0.68
C GLN A 51 12.63 -1.04 -1.30
N CYS A 52 13.05 -1.97 -0.43
CA CYS A 52 13.61 -3.24 -0.86
C CYS A 52 12.61 -4.03 -1.73
N PRO A 53 13.11 -4.74 -2.75
CA PRO A 53 12.24 -5.50 -3.63
C PRO A 53 11.64 -6.71 -2.91
N ASN A 54 10.36 -7.01 -3.18
CA ASN A 54 9.62 -8.16 -2.63
C ASN A 54 9.49 -8.23 -1.10
N THR A 55 9.64 -7.12 -0.38
CA THR A 55 9.52 -7.09 1.09
C THR A 55 8.18 -6.55 1.55
N LEU A 56 7.09 -6.97 0.89
CA LEU A 56 5.74 -6.53 1.23
C LEU A 56 5.30 -7.16 2.54
N ILE A 57 4.60 -6.39 3.37
CA ILE A 57 3.99 -6.91 4.59
C ILE A 57 2.86 -7.87 4.20
N LYS A 58 3.01 -9.15 4.57
CA LYS A 58 2.06 -10.22 4.22
C LYS A 58 0.82 -10.22 5.11
N ASP A 59 1.00 -9.90 6.40
CA ASP A 59 -0.10 -9.87 7.36
C ASP A 59 -0.63 -8.44 7.54
N LEU A 60 -1.81 -8.19 6.98
CA LEU A 60 -2.48 -6.88 7.00
C LEU A 60 -2.93 -6.45 8.42
N HIS A 61 -2.99 -7.36 9.39
CA HIS A 61 -3.38 -7.02 10.76
C HIS A 61 -2.37 -6.08 11.43
N HIS A 62 -1.12 -6.03 10.95
CA HIS A 62 -0.13 -5.03 11.40
C HIS A 62 -0.63 -3.59 11.20
N PHE A 63 -1.46 -3.33 10.19
CA PHE A 63 -2.03 -2.01 9.96
C PHE A 63 -3.12 -1.63 10.97
N GLN A 64 -3.60 -2.54 11.83
CA GLN A 64 -4.48 -2.16 12.94
C GLN A 64 -3.75 -1.29 13.99
N LEU A 65 -2.41 -1.36 14.03
CA LEU A 65 -1.57 -0.60 14.95
C LEU A 65 -1.63 0.92 14.73
N ILE A 66 -2.01 1.38 13.53
CA ILE A 66 -2.11 2.81 13.17
C ILE A 66 -3.33 3.52 13.80
N GLY A 67 -4.18 2.76 14.49
CA GLY A 67 -5.37 3.24 15.19
C GLY A 67 -6.65 3.19 14.34
N LYS A 68 -7.80 3.16 15.01
CA LYS A 68 -9.12 2.92 14.40
C LYS A 68 -9.45 3.86 13.24
N VAL A 69 -9.24 5.16 13.41
CA VAL A 69 -9.59 6.18 12.39
C VAL A 69 -8.80 5.97 11.10
N ASN A 70 -7.48 5.81 11.23
CA ASN A 70 -6.58 5.58 10.09
C ASN A 70 -6.79 4.18 9.49
N TYR A 71 -7.13 3.18 10.31
CA TYR A 71 -7.45 1.84 9.82
C TYR A 71 -8.75 1.80 9.01
N GLU A 72 -9.79 2.55 9.41
CA GLU A 72 -10.99 2.72 8.58
C GLU A 72 -10.66 3.42 7.25
N LYS A 73 -9.81 4.45 7.28
CA LYS A 73 -9.32 5.12 6.06
C LYS A 73 -8.55 4.14 5.16
N TYR A 74 -7.68 3.32 5.74
CA TYR A 74 -6.96 2.25 5.04
C TYR A 74 -7.91 1.26 4.37
N LYS A 75 -8.94 0.77 5.07
CA LYS A 75 -9.93 -0.14 4.49
C LYS A 75 -10.68 0.47 3.32
N LYS A 76 -11.07 1.76 3.42
CA LYS A 76 -11.70 2.48 2.31
C LYS A 76 -10.77 2.55 1.09
N PHE A 77 -9.52 2.94 1.29
CA PHE A 77 -8.54 3.03 0.21
C PHE A 77 -8.23 1.66 -0.40
N ALA A 78 -8.16 0.61 0.42
CA ALA A 78 -7.99 -0.76 -0.06
C ALA A 78 -9.16 -1.21 -0.96
N ALA A 79 -10.40 -0.88 -0.60
CA ALA A 79 -11.58 -1.18 -1.40
C ALA A 79 -11.60 -0.37 -2.72
N GLU A 80 -11.25 0.92 -2.66
CA GLU A 80 -11.11 1.76 -3.85
C GLU A 80 -10.08 1.19 -4.84
N GLU A 81 -8.89 0.85 -4.35
CA GLU A 81 -7.81 0.27 -5.16
C GLU A 81 -8.20 -1.11 -5.72
N TYR A 82 -8.92 -1.93 -4.96
CA TYR A 82 -9.46 -3.18 -5.47
C TYR A 82 -10.39 -2.93 -6.67
N VAL A 83 -11.33 -1.99 -6.55
CA VAL A 83 -12.28 -1.67 -7.64
C VAL A 83 -11.52 -1.20 -8.88
N VAL A 84 -10.56 -0.28 -8.72
CA VAL A 84 -9.78 0.26 -9.83
C VAL A 84 -8.92 -0.81 -10.50
N ASN A 85 -8.23 -1.67 -9.73
CA ASN A 85 -7.39 -2.73 -10.27
C ASN A 85 -8.19 -3.84 -10.96
N ASN A 86 -9.47 -4.01 -10.64
CA ASN A 86 -10.37 -4.96 -11.30
C ASN A 86 -11.20 -4.31 -12.43
N GLY A 87 -10.77 -3.16 -12.97
CA GLY A 87 -11.42 -2.52 -14.11
C GLY A 87 -12.71 -1.76 -13.78
N GLY A 88 -13.04 -1.61 -12.49
CA GLY A 88 -14.16 -0.84 -12.01
C GLY A 88 -13.93 0.68 -12.03
N LEU A 89 -14.96 1.42 -11.62
CA LEU A 89 -14.95 2.88 -11.55
C LEU A 89 -15.26 3.36 -10.14
N LEU A 90 -14.68 4.49 -9.77
CA LEU A 90 -15.08 5.23 -8.58
C LEU A 90 -15.97 6.40 -9.00
N CYS A 91 -17.05 6.62 -8.25
CA CYS A 91 -17.90 7.78 -8.45
C CYS A 91 -17.10 9.08 -8.25
N PRO A 92 -17.10 10.01 -9.21
CA PRO A 92 -16.30 11.25 -9.14
C PRO A 92 -16.90 12.30 -8.20
N THR A 93 -18.13 12.11 -7.72
CA THR A 93 -18.80 13.07 -6.85
C THR A 93 -18.06 13.19 -5.51
N VAL A 94 -17.70 14.43 -5.16
CA VAL A 94 -17.05 14.75 -3.89
C VAL A 94 -17.92 14.25 -2.73
N GLY A 95 -17.33 13.45 -1.85
CA GLY A 95 -18.03 12.88 -0.69
C GLY A 95 -18.78 11.57 -0.95
N CYS A 96 -18.88 11.09 -2.20
CA CYS A 96 -19.44 9.78 -2.51
C CYS A 96 -18.35 8.70 -2.58
N GLY A 97 -17.54 8.70 -3.65
CA GLY A 97 -16.47 7.71 -3.84
C GLY A 97 -16.96 6.25 -3.95
N CYS A 98 -18.24 6.02 -4.25
CA CYS A 98 -18.80 4.68 -4.42
C CYS A 98 -18.04 3.91 -5.52
N GLY A 99 -17.60 2.69 -5.21
CA GLY A 99 -16.91 1.82 -6.15
C GLY A 99 -17.89 0.92 -6.92
N LEU A 100 -17.74 0.90 -8.24
CA LEU A 100 -18.65 0.25 -9.19
C LEU A 100 -17.87 -0.75 -10.03
N LEU A 101 -18.21 -2.03 -9.91
CA LEU A 101 -17.75 -3.07 -10.82
C LEU A 101 -18.77 -3.17 -11.95
N ILE A 102 -18.37 -2.78 -13.15
CA ILE A 102 -19.22 -2.79 -14.35
C ILE A 102 -18.85 -4.03 -15.15
N ASP A 103 -19.85 -4.76 -15.64
CA ASP A 103 -19.61 -5.90 -16.53
C ASP A 103 -18.93 -5.43 -17.82
N ASP A 104 -17.90 -6.13 -18.26
CA ASP A 104 -17.16 -5.82 -19.49
C ASP A 104 -18.07 -5.78 -20.73
N LYS A 105 -19.22 -6.47 -20.70
CA LYS A 105 -20.21 -6.48 -21.78
C LYS A 105 -21.01 -5.18 -21.89
N GLU A 106 -21.07 -4.38 -20.83
CA GLU A 106 -21.83 -3.14 -20.84
C GLU A 106 -21.04 -2.07 -21.60
N THR A 107 -21.54 -1.64 -22.76
CA THR A 107 -20.88 -0.62 -23.60
C THR A 107 -21.40 0.79 -23.35
N ASN A 108 -22.34 0.94 -22.41
CA ASN A 108 -22.93 2.25 -22.12
C ASN A 108 -21.89 3.16 -21.46
N ARG A 109 -21.74 4.37 -22.02
CA ARG A 109 -20.84 5.39 -21.47
C ARG A 109 -21.46 6.12 -20.28
N LYS A 110 -22.80 6.12 -20.18
CA LYS A 110 -23.54 6.80 -19.13
C LYS A 110 -23.71 5.85 -17.94
N ILE A 111 -23.07 6.16 -16.83
CA ILE A 111 -23.12 5.38 -15.58
C ILE A 111 -23.85 6.19 -14.52
N VAL A 112 -24.78 5.56 -13.79
CA VAL A 112 -25.50 6.17 -12.68
C VAL A 112 -24.98 5.59 -11.37
N CYS A 113 -24.53 6.46 -10.46
CA CYS A 113 -24.11 6.02 -9.13
C CYS A 113 -25.33 5.59 -8.31
N PRO A 114 -25.35 4.39 -7.70
CA PRO A 114 -26.47 3.91 -6.89
C PRO A 114 -26.61 4.64 -5.54
N GLU A 115 -25.52 5.23 -5.03
CA GLU A 115 -25.51 5.92 -3.74
C GLU A 115 -25.96 7.38 -3.87
N CYS A 116 -25.25 8.16 -4.69
CA CYS A 116 -25.49 9.60 -4.81
C CYS A 116 -26.36 9.99 -6.02
N HIS A 117 -26.80 9.01 -6.83
CA HIS A 117 -27.62 9.20 -8.03
C HIS A 117 -27.01 10.14 -9.09
N THR A 118 -25.74 10.51 -8.93
CA THR A 118 -25.02 11.32 -9.92
C THR A 118 -24.73 10.46 -11.14
N THR A 119 -25.05 11.00 -12.31
CA THR A 119 -24.71 10.37 -13.59
C THR A 119 -23.37 10.90 -14.07
N PHE A 120 -22.48 10.01 -14.48
CA PHE A 120 -21.14 10.37 -14.97
C PHE A 120 -20.71 9.47 -16.13
N CYS A 121 -19.68 9.91 -16.85
CA CYS A 121 -19.15 9.18 -18.00
C CYS A 121 -18.13 8.12 -17.59
N ARG A 122 -18.26 6.91 -18.12
CA ARG A 122 -17.32 5.79 -17.92
C ARG A 122 -15.88 6.12 -18.32
N GLU A 123 -15.71 6.83 -19.43
CA GLU A 123 -14.39 7.05 -20.03
C GLU A 123 -13.63 8.23 -19.41
N CYS A 124 -14.27 9.41 -19.37
CA CYS A 124 -13.64 10.63 -18.87
C CYS A 124 -13.88 10.87 -17.37
N LYS A 125 -14.69 10.03 -16.71
CA LYS A 125 -15.00 10.10 -15.27
C LYS A 125 -15.57 11.45 -14.84
N SER A 126 -16.11 12.22 -15.78
CA SER A 126 -16.71 13.55 -15.55
C SER A 126 -18.22 13.43 -15.39
N VAL A 127 -18.84 14.35 -14.66
CA VAL A 127 -20.30 14.43 -14.52
C VAL A 127 -20.94 14.52 -15.90
N TRP A 128 -21.97 13.72 -16.13
CA TRP A 128 -22.64 13.63 -17.42
C TRP A 128 -23.42 14.91 -17.70
N ASN A 129 -23.27 15.43 -18.91
CA ASN A 129 -24.04 16.57 -19.40
C ASN A 129 -24.59 16.20 -20.79
N ASP A 130 -25.91 16.24 -20.94
CA ASP A 130 -26.58 15.90 -22.21
C ASP A 130 -26.39 17.00 -23.28
N GLU A 131 -26.14 18.25 -22.89
CA GLU A 131 -25.94 19.40 -23.80
C GLU A 131 -24.50 19.52 -24.32
N LYS A 132 -23.52 19.03 -23.55
CA LYS A 132 -22.09 19.13 -23.88
C LYS A 132 -21.44 17.74 -23.87
N PRO A 133 -20.92 17.25 -25.01
CA PRO A 133 -20.21 15.98 -25.02
C PRO A 133 -18.97 16.07 -24.12
N CYS A 134 -18.92 15.19 -23.11
CA CYS A 134 -17.82 15.12 -22.14
C CYS A 134 -16.55 14.46 -22.72
N CYS A 135 -16.66 13.79 -23.87
CA CYS A 135 -15.57 13.17 -24.61
C CYS A 135 -15.51 13.86 -25.98
N LEU A 136 -14.64 14.86 -26.12
CA LEU A 136 -14.26 15.34 -27.45
C LEU A 136 -13.46 14.22 -28.14
N ASP A 137 -13.74 14.01 -29.41
CA ASP A 137 -13.25 12.92 -30.25
C ASP A 137 -11.74 12.66 -30.05
N ARG A 138 -11.38 11.50 -29.47
CA ARG A 138 -9.97 11.11 -29.21
C ARG A 138 -9.33 10.54 -30.47
N THR A 139 -9.33 11.26 -31.59
CA THR A 139 -8.52 10.88 -32.75
C THR A 139 -7.11 11.49 -32.73
N THR A 140 -6.77 12.38 -31.79
CA THR A 140 -5.46 13.07 -31.78
C THR A 140 -4.83 13.27 -30.40
N LEU A 141 -4.83 12.25 -29.54
CA LEU A 141 -3.87 12.17 -28.41
C LEU A 141 -3.35 10.74 -28.25
N LYS A 142 -2.77 10.19 -29.32
CA LYS A 142 -1.67 9.21 -29.20
C LYS A 142 -0.36 9.99 -29.27
N GLU A 143 -0.12 10.83 -28.27
CA GLU A 143 1.20 11.42 -28.07
C GLU A 143 1.75 10.86 -26.76
N ASN A 144 2.50 9.77 -26.92
CA ASN A 144 3.79 9.53 -26.28
C ASN A 144 3.98 10.18 -24.90
N TYR A 145 3.29 9.65 -23.89
CA TYR A 145 3.92 9.53 -22.58
C TYR A 145 4.42 8.09 -22.47
N LEU A 146 5.63 7.90 -22.99
CA LEU A 146 6.51 6.85 -22.53
C LEU A 146 6.63 7.05 -21.02
N LEU A 147 5.82 6.32 -20.25
CA LEU A 147 6.11 6.10 -18.83
C LEU A 147 7.53 5.53 -18.80
N PRO A 148 8.47 6.16 -18.09
CA PRO A 148 9.75 5.53 -17.86
C PRO A 148 9.44 4.20 -17.16
N LEU A 149 9.77 3.09 -17.80
CA LEU A 149 9.92 1.82 -17.10
C LEU A 149 10.77 2.12 -15.84
N PRO A 150 10.39 1.64 -14.65
CA PRO A 150 11.24 1.84 -13.49
C PRO A 150 12.59 1.20 -13.80
N PHE A 151 13.59 2.07 -13.90
CA PHE A 151 14.96 1.76 -14.25
C PHE A 151 15.57 0.94 -13.11
N TRP A 152 15.32 -0.37 -13.15
CA TRP A 152 15.90 -1.35 -12.25
C TRP A 152 17.32 -1.65 -12.75
N GLY A 153 18.27 -0.83 -12.35
CA GLY A 153 19.67 -1.07 -12.66
C GLY A 153 20.51 0.16 -12.37
N TYR A 154 21.52 -0.01 -11.52
CA TYR A 154 22.56 0.97 -11.23
C TYR A 154 22.14 2.15 -10.37
N LEU A 155 22.24 1.98 -9.05
CA LEU A 155 23.19 2.72 -8.19
C LEU A 155 22.88 2.43 -6.71
N PHE A 156 23.32 1.28 -6.17
CA PHE A 156 23.57 1.16 -4.73
C PHE A 156 24.75 0.21 -4.49
N GLY A 157 25.94 0.76 -4.69
CA GLY A 157 27.14 0.28 -4.00
C GLY A 157 27.26 1.01 -2.67
N LEU A 158 26.43 0.68 -1.69
CA LEU A 158 26.70 0.98 -0.29
C LEU A 158 26.52 -0.31 0.50
N LYS A 159 27.66 -0.94 0.81
CA LYS A 159 27.73 -2.02 1.78
C LYS A 159 27.20 -1.47 3.10
N GLY A 160 25.99 -1.87 3.49
CA GLY A 160 25.54 -1.76 4.87
C GLY A 160 26.57 -2.45 5.75
N ASN A 161 27.14 -1.71 6.68
CA ASN A 161 28.14 -2.23 7.61
C ASN A 161 27.41 -3.18 8.57
N GLN A 162 27.51 -4.49 8.29
CA GLN A 162 26.95 -5.55 9.11
C GLN A 162 27.82 -5.75 10.35
N ASN A 163 27.93 -4.73 11.20
CA ASN A 163 28.44 -4.90 12.55
C ASN A 163 27.26 -5.17 13.49
N GLY A 164 26.45 -6.16 13.12
CA GLY A 164 25.60 -6.84 14.08
C GLY A 164 26.52 -7.68 14.94
N ILE A 165 26.72 -7.28 16.20
CA ILE A 165 27.33 -8.17 17.16
C ILE A 165 26.37 -9.36 17.29
N GLU A 166 26.76 -10.51 16.75
CA GLU A 166 26.10 -11.79 17.04
C GLU A 166 26.33 -12.09 18.52
N VAL A 167 25.49 -11.52 19.37
CA VAL A 167 25.41 -11.93 20.76
C VAL A 167 24.73 -13.29 20.75
N LYS A 168 25.53 -14.36 20.66
CA LYS A 168 25.06 -15.71 20.98
C LYS A 168 24.41 -15.64 22.36
N LYS A 169 23.09 -15.80 22.40
CA LYS A 169 22.32 -15.78 23.66
C LYS A 169 22.58 -17.09 24.40
N VAL A 170 23.74 -17.16 25.04
CA VAL A 170 24.07 -18.26 25.93
C VAL A 170 23.34 -18.03 27.25
N ARG A 171 22.49 -18.99 27.65
CA ARG A 171 21.74 -18.90 28.92
C ARG A 171 22.09 -20.08 29.81
N GLN A 172 22.15 -19.84 31.11
CA GLN A 172 22.32 -20.91 32.09
C GLN A 172 20.98 -21.56 32.41
N CYS A 173 20.96 -22.88 32.46
CA CYS A 173 19.79 -23.62 32.94
C CYS A 173 19.52 -23.26 34.42
N PRO A 174 18.31 -22.83 34.79
CA PRO A 174 17.98 -22.47 36.17
C PRO A 174 18.01 -23.65 37.16
N LYS A 175 18.10 -24.89 36.66
CA LYS A 175 18.14 -26.12 37.48
C LYS A 175 19.54 -26.69 37.66
N CYS A 176 20.36 -26.73 36.61
CA CYS A 176 21.68 -27.36 36.65
C CYS A 176 22.84 -26.40 36.35
N HIS A 177 22.57 -25.11 36.11
CA HIS A 177 23.54 -24.05 35.78
C HIS A 177 24.44 -24.33 34.57
N VAL A 178 24.16 -25.39 33.80
CA VAL A 178 24.85 -25.69 32.56
C VAL A 178 24.54 -24.59 31.55
N THR A 179 25.61 -24.13 30.91
CA THR A 179 25.59 -23.13 29.85
C THR A 179 25.04 -23.77 28.58
N THR A 180 23.90 -23.27 28.10
CA THR A 180 23.22 -23.78 26.90
C THR A 180 23.07 -22.69 25.85
N GLU A 181 23.35 -23.02 24.60
CA GLU A 181 23.04 -22.19 23.43
C GLU A 181 21.62 -22.54 22.92
N LYS A 182 20.90 -21.54 22.40
CA LYS A 182 19.59 -21.76 21.78
C LYS A 182 19.78 -21.93 20.27
N ASP A 183 19.65 -23.16 19.78
CA ASP A 183 19.70 -23.49 18.35
C ASP A 183 18.32 -23.27 17.68
N GLY A 184 17.88 -22.01 17.58
CA GLY A 184 16.64 -21.65 16.90
C GLY A 184 16.24 -20.18 17.02
#